data_AF-A0A7C4P1Q6-F1
#
_entry.id   AF-A0A7C4P1Q6-F1
#
_cell.length_a   1.000
_cell.length_b   1.000
_cell.length_c   1.000
_cell.angle_alpha   90.00
_cell.angle_beta   90.00
_cell.angle_gamma   90.00
#
_symmetry.space_group_name_H-M   'P 1'
#
loop_
_entity.id
_entity.type
_entity.pdbx_description
1 polymer ?
#
loop_
_entity_poly.entity_id
_entity_poly.type
_entity_poly.pdbx_seq_one_letter_code
_entity_poly.pdbx_strand_id
1 'polypeptide(L)' 'MVPLARFFLLLGIIFLLIGGALYLLARFNLPLGRLPGDIRIEGQNFRFYFPLATSLLISLVLTVVLNLIARWWKK' A
#
# COMPACT_ATOMS: atom_id res chain seq x y z
N MET A 1 11.95 12.85 25.32
CA MET A 1 12.14 13.44 23.97
C MET A 1 12.29 12.39 22.87
N VAL A 2 13.11 11.35 23.07
CA VAL A 2 13.27 10.24 22.10
C VAL A 2 11.95 9.53 21.70
N PRO A 3 10.96 9.28 22.58
CA PRO A 3 9.70 8.63 22.19
C PRO A 3 8.87 9.45 21.19
N LEU A 4 8.90 10.79 21.33
CA LEU A 4 8.17 11.69 20.45
C LEU A 4 8.82 11.73 19.06
N ALA A 5 10.15 11.88 18.99
CA ALA A 5 10.89 11.84 17.71
C ALA A 5 10.65 10.52 16.94
N ARG A 6 10.62 9.42 17.68
CA ARG A 6 10.31 8.08 17.20
C ARG A 6 8.91 7.96 16.60
N PHE A 7 7.89 8.53 17.26
CA PHE A 7 6.51 8.58 16.75
C PHE A 7 6.42 9.37 15.44
N PHE A 8 7.06 10.55 15.38
CA PHE A 8 7.08 11.39 14.18
C PHE A 8 7.79 10.70 12.99
N LEU A 9 8.87 9.96 13.23
CA LEU A 9 9.53 9.16 12.20
C LEU A 9 8.60 8.07 11.63
N LEU A 10 7.87 7.37 12.50
CA LEU A 10 6.92 6.33 12.12
C LEU A 10 5.77 6.90 11.28
N LEU A 11 5.24 8.05 11.71
CA LEU A 11 4.21 8.79 10.98
C LEU A 11 4.70 9.24 9.60
N GLY A 12 5.93 9.76 9.51
CA GLY A 12 6.54 10.16 8.24
C GLY A 12 6.70 9.00 7.25
N ILE A 13 7.10 7.82 7.73
CA ILE A 13 7.18 6.60 6.90
C ILE A 13 5.80 6.23 6.37
N ILE A 14 4.75 6.27 7.20
CA ILE A 14 3.38 5.98 6.78
C ILE A 14 2.92 6.96 5.69
N PHE A 15 3.12 8.25 5.88
CA PHE A 15 2.77 9.26 4.87
C PHE A 15 3.56 9.09 3.58
N LEU A 16 4.84 8.71 3.64
CA LEU A 16 5.65 8.46 2.46
C LEU A 16 5.16 7.24 1.67
N LEU A 17 4.73 6.18 2.37
CA LEU A 17 4.13 5.00 1.72
C LEU A 17 2.79 5.33 1.07
N ILE A 18 1.91 6.06 1.76
CA ILE A 18 0.60 6.48 1.22
C ILE A 18 0.79 7.44 0.03
N GLY A 19 1.62 8.46 0.19
CA GLY A 19 1.91 9.44 -0.85
C GLY A 19 2.60 8.80 -2.06
N GLY A 20 3.53 7.88 -1.84
CA GLY A 20 4.16 7.09 -2.89
C GLY A 20 3.16 6.23 -3.65
N ALA A 21 2.27 5.52 -2.95
CA ALA A 21 1.23 4.72 -3.57
C ALA A 21 0.28 5.57 -4.43
N LEU A 22 -0.19 6.72 -3.91
CA LEU A 22 -1.02 7.67 -4.65
C LEU A 22 -0.29 8.28 -5.85
N TYR A 23 0.99 8.60 -5.70
CA TYR A 23 1.83 9.13 -6.78
C TYR A 23 2.00 8.12 -7.91
N LEU A 24 2.28 6.84 -7.59
CA LEU A 24 2.32 5.78 -8.59
C LEU A 24 0.97 5.63 -9.28
N LEU A 25 -0.13 5.64 -8.52
CA LEU A 25 -1.48 5.51 -9.06
C LEU A 25 -1.80 6.64 -10.06
N ALA A 26 -1.43 7.88 -9.72
CA ALA A 26 -1.61 9.05 -10.57
C ALA A 26 -0.65 9.06 -11.77
N ARG A 27 0.63 8.71 -11.58
CA ARG A 27 1.67 8.79 -12.63
C ARG A 27 1.49 7.74 -13.71
N PHE A 28 1.03 6.55 -13.36
CA PHE A 28 0.76 5.51 -14.36
C PHE A 28 -0.59 5.72 -15.09
N ASN A 29 -1.30 6.82 -14.79
CA ASN A 29 -2.60 7.17 -15.38
C ASN A 29 -3.56 5.97 -15.36
N LEU A 30 -3.46 5.19 -14.28
CA LEU A 30 -4.20 3.97 -14.11
C LEU A 30 -5.59 4.41 -13.69
N PRO A 31 -6.64 4.19 -14.51
CA PRO A 31 -7.98 4.29 -13.95
C PRO A 31 -7.99 3.31 -12.77
N LEU A 32 -8.32 3.81 -11.58
CA LEU A 32 -8.54 3.02 -10.35
C LEU A 32 -9.17 1.68 -10.75
N GLY A 33 -8.37 0.59 -10.83
CA GLY A 33 -8.83 -0.62 -11.53
C GLY A 33 -7.99 -1.21 -12.68
N ARG A 34 -6.77 -0.76 -12.99
CA ARG A 34 -5.98 -1.27 -14.16
C ARG A 34 -4.47 -1.39 -13.95
N LEU A 35 -3.98 -1.65 -12.74
CA LEU A 35 -2.55 -1.89 -12.53
C LEU A 35 -2.06 -3.07 -13.41
N PRO A 36 -0.90 -2.96 -14.10
CA PRO A 36 -0.31 -4.12 -14.76
C PRO A 36 0.00 -5.18 -13.69
N GLY A 37 -0.79 -6.26 -13.67
CA GLY A 37 -0.81 -7.27 -12.62
C GLY A 37 -2.19 -7.50 -11.98
N ASP A 38 -3.12 -6.55 -12.09
CA ASP A 38 -4.51 -6.75 -11.71
C ASP A 38 -5.26 -7.47 -12.84
N ILE A 39 -5.81 -8.65 -12.54
CA ILE A 39 -6.49 -9.49 -13.53
C ILE A 39 -7.89 -8.92 -13.74
N ARG A 40 -8.13 -8.35 -14.91
CA ARG A 40 -9.45 -7.88 -15.33
C ARG A 40 -9.92 -8.68 -16.53
N ILE A 41 -10.99 -9.42 -16.35
CA ILE A 41 -11.64 -10.20 -17.42
C ILE A 41 -12.97 -9.51 -17.71
N GLU A 42 -13.06 -8.85 -18.87
CA GLU A 42 -14.30 -8.23 -19.35
C GLU A 42 -14.89 -9.09 -20.48
N GLY A 43 -16.02 -9.75 -20.20
CA GLY A 43 -16.88 -10.39 -21.18
C GLY A 43 -18.09 -9.53 -21.51
N GLN A 44 -18.89 -9.94 -22.50
CA GLN A 44 -20.04 -9.17 -23.00
C GLN A 44 -21.12 -8.90 -21.92
N ASN A 45 -21.28 -9.78 -20.92
CA ASN A 45 -22.23 -9.63 -19.80
C ASN A 45 -21.59 -9.76 -18.41
N PHE A 46 -20.26 -9.92 -18.29
CA PHE A 46 -19.60 -10.15 -17.01
C PHE A 46 -18.27 -9.40 -16.91
N ARG A 47 -18.04 -8.75 -15.77
CA ARG A 47 -16.78 -8.06 -15.46
C ARG A 47 -16.21 -8.64 -14.17
N PHE A 48 -15.07 -9.33 -14.28
CA PHE A 48 -14.31 -9.81 -13.13
C PHE A 48 -13.09 -8.92 -12.92
N TYR A 49 -12.92 -8.41 -11.71
CA TYR A 49 -11.77 -7.59 -11.34
C TYR A 49 -11.08 -8.21 -10.13
N PHE A 50 -9.80 -8.56 -10.29
CA PHE A 50 -9.00 -9.17 -9.24
C PHE A 50 -7.69 -8.38 -9.03
N PRO A 51 -7.65 -7.52 -8.00
CA PRO A 51 -6.54 -6.61 -7.77
C PRO A 51 -5.36 -7.29 -7.05
N LEU A 52 -4.66 -8.19 -7.76
CA LEU A 52 -3.50 -8.91 -7.24
C LEU A 52 -2.34 -8.00 -6.87
N ALA A 53 -1.97 -7.08 -7.75
CA ALA A 53 -0.81 -6.22 -7.52
C ALA A 53 -1.09 -5.28 -6.32
N THR A 54 -2.31 -4.75 -6.27
CA THR A 54 -2.75 -3.88 -5.17
C THR A 54 -2.77 -4.61 -3.83
N SER A 55 -3.36 -5.82 -3.78
CA SER A 55 -3.46 -6.59 -2.54
C SER A 55 -2.09 -7.02 -2.02
N LEU A 56 -1.17 -7.39 -2.91
CA LEU A 56 0.20 -7.74 -2.56
C LEU A 56 0.95 -6.54 -1.96
N LEU A 57 0.80 -5.36 -2.57
CA LEU A 57 1.47 -4.13 -2.14
C LEU A 57 0.95 -3.65 -0.78
N ILE A 58 -0.37 -3.69 -0.58
CA ILE A 58 -0.99 -3.41 0.71
C ILE A 58 -0.49 -4.40 1.77
N SER A 59 -0.47 -5.70 1.46
CA SER A 59 0.01 -6.73 2.38
C SER A 59 1.45 -6.48 2.81
N LEU A 60 2.36 -6.20 1.86
CA LEU A 60 3.76 -5.90 2.14
C LEU A 60 3.91 -4.69 3.06
N VAL A 61 3.21 -3.59 2.77
CA VAL A 61 3.21 -2.38 3.61
C VAL A 61 2.71 -2.71 5.02
N LEU A 62 1.59 -3.41 5.13
CA LEU A 62 1.01 -3.78 6.42
C LEU A 62 1.95 -4.68 7.22
N THR A 63 2.60 -5.66 6.58
CA THR A 63 3.59 -6.53 7.21
C THR A 63 4.77 -5.73 7.74
N VAL A 64 5.32 -4.80 6.97
CA VAL A 64 6.45 -3.96 7.41
C VAL A 64 6.05 -3.09 8.59
N VAL A 65 4.89 -2.43 8.53
CA VAL A 65 4.40 -1.56 9.60
C VAL A 65 4.11 -2.35 10.88
N LEU A 66 3.36 -3.46 10.78
CA LEU A 66 3.04 -4.31 11.93
C LEU A 66 4.29 -4.94 12.54
N ASN A 67 5.26 -5.36 11.72
CA ASN A 67 6.52 -5.91 12.21
C ASN A 67 7.35 -4.84 12.95
N LEU A 68 7.41 -3.61 12.43
CA LEU A 68 8.05 -2.50 13.13
C LEU A 68 7.36 -2.23 14.48
N ILE A 69 6.03 -2.12 14.51
CA ILE A 69 5.28 -1.90 15.76
C ILE A 69 5.51 -3.06 16.74
N ALA A 70 5.44 -4.31 16.28
CA ALA A 70 5.64 -5.49 17.12
C ALA A 70 7.08 -5.58 17.66
N ARG A 71 8.08 -5.24 16.84
CA ARG A 71 9.48 -5.16 17.29
C ARG A 71 9.70 -4.09 18.35
N TRP A 72 8.94 -3.01 18.26
CA TRP A 72 8.98 -1.93 19.25
C TRP A 72 8.24 -2.27 20.53
N TRP A 73 7.19 -3.09 20.47
CA TRP A 73 6.48 -3.57 21.66
C TRP A 73 7.29 -4.63 22.43
N LYS A 74 8.06 -5.47 21.73
CA LYS A 74 8.92 -6.49 22.37
C LYS A 74 10.18 -5.92 23.03
N LYS A 75 10.42 -4.61 23.01
CA LYS A 75 11.61 -3.96 23.53
C LYS A 75 11.26 -2.94 24.60
#